data_AF-A0A543JAF5-F1
#
_entry.id   AF-A0A543JAF5-F1
#
_cell.length_a   1.000
_cell.length_b   1.000
_cell.length_c   1.000
_cell.angle_alpha   90.00
_cell.angle_beta   90.00
_cell.angle_gamma   90.00
#
_symmetry.space_group_name_H-M   'P 1'
#
loop_
_entity.id
_entity.type
_entity.pdbx_description
1 polymer ?
#
loop_
_entity_poly.entity_id
_entity_poly.type
_entity_poly.pdbx_seq_one_letter_code
_entity_poly.pdbx_strand_id
1 'polypeptide(L)'
;MSDEVRDMIRSALADEPASGLEFERVVRDGRKRRARRRFGVLTATATGVVAVVAVTVSGAFTPTSAPAADALSTTPTTSATSSAAPTPQGCAASRMTGGFPDLPRGSATPEELAESGRLTEAFGRFALPLPAGVEATPLRLCAIDESWGGDFRLTGDRVAIVYVRPLGGQPPGECVRFTPETQCSVRALPDGSTARLTVEPTGDTTLVTADVWRSDGTYVSVMETGGMGSKNRVFDDDGLLAIATAPQLRVRWTGRPVPAAPSDRRAAELDRVLAGVLPAGVEVEPTPAGEALDFRVRQGGYRAVANLADAAGRGWVMVTVDEPNGGEVDCGGRPDCRLVGLSNGRQGALDTLTTGGLTRLSLHAKAADGSRIGVHTANGADDGTGPDRPTRPSPLLTEADLIRIAELPDLHW
;
A
#
# COMPACT_ATOMS: atom_id res chain seq x y z
N MET A 1 -36.46 -23.40 -3.97
CA MET A 1 -36.73 -21.96 -3.79
C MET A 1 -38.22 -21.83 -3.99
N SER A 2 -38.98 -21.47 -2.96
CA SER A 2 -40.44 -21.40 -3.03
C SER A 2 -40.86 -20.27 -3.97
N ASP A 3 -41.97 -20.47 -4.70
CA ASP A 3 -42.49 -19.48 -5.65
C ASP A 3 -42.81 -18.14 -4.98
N GLU A 4 -43.11 -18.17 -3.69
CA GLU A 4 -43.36 -17.03 -2.82
C GLU A 4 -42.16 -16.06 -2.73
N VAL A 5 -40.93 -16.56 -2.65
CA VAL A 5 -39.72 -15.72 -2.64
C VAL A 5 -39.51 -15.05 -4.00
N ARG A 6 -39.91 -15.74 -5.08
CA ARG A 6 -39.76 -15.25 -6.45
C ARG A 6 -40.71 -14.10 -6.74
N ASP A 7 -41.94 -14.19 -6.26
CA ASP A 7 -42.94 -13.13 -6.42
C ASP A 7 -42.64 -11.91 -5.54
N MET A 8 -42.08 -12.11 -4.35
CA MET A 8 -41.65 -11.02 -3.47
C MET A 8 -40.51 -10.19 -4.10
N ILE A 9 -39.54 -10.86 -4.74
CA ILE A 9 -38.44 -10.21 -5.46
C ILE A 9 -38.96 -9.49 -6.72
N ARG A 10 -39.92 -10.10 -7.44
CA ARG A 10 -40.49 -9.49 -8.65
C ARG A 10 -41.31 -8.23 -8.33
N SER A 11 -42.04 -8.25 -7.21
CA SER A 11 -42.77 -7.09 -6.70
C SER A 11 -41.83 -5.95 -6.27
N ALA A 12 -40.74 -6.27 -5.57
CA ALA A 12 -39.77 -5.29 -5.09
C ALA A 12 -39.00 -4.57 -6.21
N LEU A 13 -38.89 -5.19 -7.39
CA LEU A 13 -38.14 -4.66 -8.53
C LEU A 13 -39.04 -4.05 -9.63
N ALA A 14 -40.36 -3.99 -9.41
CA ALA A 14 -41.30 -3.51 -10.43
C ALA A 14 -41.17 -2.01 -10.73
N ASP A 15 -40.69 -1.23 -9.76
CA ASP A 15 -40.55 0.24 -9.85
C ASP A 15 -39.11 0.71 -10.14
N GLU A 16 -38.16 -0.21 -10.34
CA GLU A 16 -36.78 0.16 -10.66
C GLU A 16 -36.62 0.46 -12.16
N PRO A 17 -35.93 1.55 -12.54
CA PRO A 17 -35.60 1.84 -13.93
C PRO A 17 -34.75 0.69 -14.50
N ALA A 18 -35.01 0.32 -15.76
CA ALA A 18 -34.36 -0.81 -16.43
C ALA A 18 -32.83 -0.73 -16.27
N SER A 19 -32.29 -1.50 -15.31
CA SER A 19 -30.86 -1.62 -15.15
C SER A 19 -30.35 -2.35 -16.38
N GLY A 20 -29.43 -1.74 -17.12
CA GLY A 20 -28.76 -2.35 -18.29
C GLY A 20 -27.88 -3.57 -17.93
N LEU A 21 -28.12 -4.18 -16.77
CA LEU A 21 -27.49 -5.39 -16.30
C LEU A 21 -28.28 -6.57 -16.86
N GLU A 22 -27.74 -7.22 -17.89
CA GLU A 22 -28.26 -8.49 -18.37
C GLU A 22 -28.18 -9.54 -17.24
N PHE A 23 -29.26 -9.70 -16.49
CA PHE A 23 -29.36 -10.63 -15.36
C PHE A 23 -28.95 -12.05 -15.75
N GLU A 24 -29.31 -12.47 -16.96
CA GLU A 24 -28.90 -13.73 -17.59
C GLU A 24 -27.37 -13.88 -17.70
N ARG A 25 -26.65 -12.79 -18.01
CA ARG A 25 -25.18 -12.77 -18.13
C ARG A 25 -24.54 -12.90 -16.74
N VAL A 26 -25.06 -12.18 -15.74
CA VAL A 26 -24.59 -12.25 -14.35
C VAL A 26 -24.81 -13.65 -13.76
N VAL A 27 -25.97 -14.27 -13.99
CA VAL A 27 -26.27 -15.63 -13.52
C VAL A 27 -25.37 -16.67 -14.21
N ARG A 28 -25.11 -16.49 -15.52
CA ARG A 28 -24.23 -17.37 -16.29
C ARG A 28 -22.78 -17.28 -15.81
N ASP A 29 -22.27 -16.08 -15.57
CA ASP A 29 -20.92 -15.87 -15.02
C ASP A 29 -20.79 -16.38 -13.58
N GLY A 30 -21.84 -16.23 -12.77
CA GLY A 30 -21.92 -16.82 -11.43
C GLY A 30 -21.85 -18.35 -11.44
N ARG A 31 -22.58 -19.01 -12.36
CA ARG A 31 -22.52 -20.47 -12.55
C ARG A 31 -21.13 -20.92 -13.02
N LYS A 32 -20.52 -20.19 -13.96
CA LYS A 32 -19.17 -20.49 -14.49
C LYS A 32 -18.09 -20.38 -13.40
N ARG A 33 -18.16 -19.36 -12.53
CA ARG A 33 -17.26 -19.23 -11.36
C ARG A 33 -17.44 -20.35 -10.34
N ARG A 34 -18.68 -20.79 -10.09
CA ARG A 34 -18.97 -21.88 -9.13
C ARG A 34 -18.50 -23.25 -9.62
N ALA A 35 -18.57 -23.51 -10.93
CA ALA A 35 -18.06 -24.73 -11.54
C ALA A 35 -16.53 -24.84 -11.39
N ARG A 36 -15.78 -23.74 -11.63
CA ARG A 36 -14.32 -23.71 -11.44
C ARG A 36 -13.88 -24.02 -10.01
N ARG A 37 -14.64 -23.56 -9.00
CA ARG A 37 -14.36 -23.86 -7.59
C ARG A 37 -14.58 -25.33 -7.20
N ARG A 38 -15.47 -26.05 -7.91
CA ARG A 38 -15.75 -27.47 -7.62
C ARG A 38 -14.73 -28.43 -8.25
N PHE A 39 -14.09 -28.04 -9.35
CA PHE A 39 -13.06 -28.86 -9.98
C PHE A 39 -11.67 -28.73 -9.34
N GLY A 40 -11.38 -27.64 -8.61
CA GLY A 40 -10.08 -27.43 -7.95
C GLY A 40 -9.88 -28.15 -6.61
N VAL A 41 -10.86 -28.89 -6.10
CA VAL A 41 -10.84 -29.46 -4.72
C VAL A 41 -10.63 -30.98 -4.68
N LEU A 42 -10.49 -31.66 -5.82
CA LEU A 42 -10.49 -33.14 -5.88
C LEU A 42 -9.12 -33.82 -6.07
N THR A 43 -7.99 -33.12 -5.91
CA THR A 43 -6.65 -33.73 -6.04
C THR A 43 -5.73 -33.36 -4.89
N ALA A 44 -6.02 -33.86 -3.69
CA ALA A 44 -5.01 -34.05 -2.63
C ALA A 44 -5.58 -34.96 -1.53
N THR A 45 -5.42 -36.28 -1.68
CA THR A 45 -5.59 -37.25 -0.58
C THR A 45 -4.38 -38.18 -0.52
N ALA A 46 -4.07 -38.60 0.72
CA ALA A 46 -3.08 -39.57 1.17
C ALA A 46 -1.65 -39.00 1.33
N THR A 47 -0.91 -39.19 2.42
CA THR A 47 -0.98 -40.13 3.57
C THR A 47 0.05 -39.66 4.61
N GLY A 48 -0.15 -39.95 5.91
CA GLY A 48 0.96 -39.91 6.86
C GLY A 48 0.58 -39.66 8.31
N VAL A 49 0.03 -40.66 8.98
CA VAL A 49 -0.08 -40.73 10.45
C VAL A 49 1.22 -41.31 11.00
N VAL A 50 1.90 -40.60 11.91
CA VAL A 50 2.73 -41.22 12.97
C VAL A 50 2.56 -40.43 14.26
N ALA A 51 2.17 -41.15 15.30
CA ALA A 51 1.97 -40.70 16.67
C ALA A 51 3.30 -40.51 17.41
N VAL A 52 3.36 -39.51 18.30
CA VAL A 52 4.29 -39.52 19.45
C VAL A 52 3.54 -39.10 20.71
N VAL A 53 3.84 -39.86 21.76
CA VAL A 53 3.20 -39.95 23.07
C VAL A 53 3.64 -38.84 24.02
N ALA A 54 2.72 -38.54 24.94
CA ALA A 54 2.71 -37.63 26.09
C ALA A 54 3.99 -37.48 26.94
N VAL A 55 4.12 -36.30 27.59
CA VAL A 55 4.33 -36.20 29.05
C VAL A 55 3.63 -34.93 29.58
N THR A 56 2.71 -35.13 30.53
CA THR A 56 2.13 -34.11 31.42
C THR A 56 2.99 -33.96 32.67
N VAL A 57 3.40 -32.73 33.02
CA VAL A 57 3.82 -32.40 34.39
C VAL A 57 3.10 -31.14 34.85
N SER A 58 2.27 -31.35 35.86
CA SER A 58 1.53 -30.35 36.63
C SER A 58 2.48 -29.53 37.51
N GLY A 59 2.27 -28.22 37.58
CA GLY A 59 2.95 -27.34 38.53
C GLY A 59 2.07 -26.15 38.88
N ALA A 60 1.24 -26.31 39.91
CA ALA A 60 0.41 -25.25 40.48
C ALA A 60 1.22 -24.51 41.55
N PHE A 61 1.35 -23.19 41.41
CA PHE A 61 1.74 -22.31 42.52
C PHE A 61 0.97 -20.98 42.43
N THR A 62 0.13 -20.75 43.43
CA THR A 62 -0.36 -19.44 43.90
C THR A 62 -0.52 -19.55 45.43
N PRO A 63 -0.78 -18.47 46.16
CA PRO A 63 0.06 -17.30 46.38
C PRO A 63 0.44 -17.22 47.88
N THR A 64 1.35 -16.33 48.27
CA THR A 64 1.50 -15.95 49.68
C THR A 64 1.59 -14.44 49.79
N SER A 65 0.63 -13.90 50.55
CA SER A 65 0.42 -12.50 50.84
C SER A 65 1.07 -12.12 52.17
N ALA A 66 1.71 -10.93 52.22
CA ALA A 66 1.75 -9.91 53.28
C ALA A 66 2.23 -10.31 54.72
N PRO A 67 2.74 -9.38 55.57
CA PRO A 67 2.35 -7.97 55.70
C PRO A 67 3.47 -6.93 55.94
N ALA A 68 2.98 -5.70 56.15
CA ALA A 68 3.61 -4.39 56.21
C ALA A 68 4.59 -4.13 57.37
N ALA A 69 5.47 -3.14 57.16
CA ALA A 69 6.08 -2.36 58.22
C ALA A 69 6.13 -0.87 57.83
N ASP A 70 5.73 -0.07 58.82
CA ASP A 70 5.54 1.37 58.85
C ASP A 70 6.82 2.22 58.73
N ALA A 71 6.56 3.52 58.49
CA ALA A 71 7.33 4.70 58.91
C ALA A 71 8.58 5.04 58.06
N LEU A 72 8.90 6.29 57.70
CA LEU A 72 8.60 7.60 58.27
C LEU A 72 8.45 8.66 57.17
N SER A 73 7.56 9.61 57.45
CA SER A 73 7.36 10.86 56.73
C SER A 73 8.58 11.79 56.91
N THR A 74 9.16 12.24 55.80
CA THR A 74 9.99 13.45 55.75
C THR A 74 9.62 14.24 54.51
N THR A 75 9.02 15.41 54.71
CA THR A 75 8.72 16.40 53.67
C THR A 75 9.94 17.29 53.42
N PRO A 76 10.55 17.28 52.22
CA PRO A 76 11.35 18.41 51.79
C PRO A 76 10.47 19.43 51.06
N THR A 77 10.58 20.68 51.48
CA THR A 77 10.11 21.84 50.71
C THR A 77 11.13 22.10 49.62
N THR A 78 10.83 21.69 48.38
CA THR A 78 11.66 21.97 47.21
C THR A 78 11.02 23.09 46.39
N SER A 79 11.76 24.19 46.28
CA SER A 79 11.49 25.31 45.39
C SER A 79 11.32 24.81 43.95
N ALA A 80 10.14 25.00 43.38
CA ALA A 80 9.84 24.63 42.00
C ALA A 80 10.50 25.61 41.03
N THR A 81 11.75 25.35 40.66
CA THR A 81 12.29 25.86 39.40
C THR A 81 11.57 25.12 38.29
N SER A 82 10.66 25.79 37.60
CA SER A 82 9.97 25.24 36.42
C SER A 82 10.97 25.13 35.27
N SER A 83 11.86 24.14 35.36
CA SER A 83 12.66 23.68 34.25
C SER A 83 11.71 22.87 33.37
N ALA A 84 11.24 23.48 32.28
CA ALA A 84 10.52 22.75 31.25
C ALA A 84 11.33 21.49 30.90
N ALA A 85 10.71 20.31 31.03
CA ALA A 85 11.37 19.06 30.65
C ALA A 85 11.86 19.21 29.20
N PRO A 86 13.11 18.82 28.89
CA PRO A 86 13.63 18.92 27.53
C PRO A 86 12.67 18.19 26.59
N THR A 87 12.17 18.91 25.59
CA THR A 87 11.28 18.33 24.58
C THR A 87 12.03 17.16 23.94
N PRO A 88 11.43 15.95 23.85
CA PRO A 88 12.11 14.81 23.27
C PRO A 88 12.58 15.16 21.86
N GLN A 89 13.89 15.10 21.64
CA GLN A 89 14.48 15.38 20.34
C GLN A 89 14.07 14.27 19.36
N GLY A 90 13.27 14.62 18.36
CA GLY A 90 12.96 13.72 17.25
C GLY A 90 14.21 13.33 16.46
N CYS A 91 14.03 12.40 15.53
CA CYS A 91 15.07 11.98 14.61
C CYS A 91 14.60 12.12 13.16
N ALA A 92 15.57 12.25 12.26
CA ALA A 92 15.41 12.02 10.84
C ALA A 92 16.14 10.72 10.49
N ALA A 93 15.48 9.83 9.74
CA ALA A 93 16.18 8.68 9.19
C ALA A 93 17.05 9.16 8.02
N SER A 94 18.15 8.46 7.77
CA SER A 94 18.87 8.62 6.52
C SER A 94 17.93 8.24 5.38
N ARG A 95 17.84 9.09 4.34
CA ARG A 95 17.08 8.79 3.13
C ARG A 95 17.59 7.45 2.59
N MET A 96 16.73 6.43 2.51
CA MET A 96 17.08 5.16 1.87
C MET A 96 17.18 5.40 0.36
N THR A 97 18.32 5.93 -0.08
CA THR A 97 18.74 5.81 -1.48
C THR A 97 19.13 4.36 -1.69
N GLY A 98 18.40 3.65 -2.55
CA GLY A 98 18.76 2.27 -2.91
C GLY A 98 20.24 2.18 -3.28
N GLY A 99 21.06 1.66 -2.36
CA GLY A 99 22.38 1.13 -2.63
C GLY A 99 23.62 2.02 -2.59
N PHE A 100 23.57 3.34 -2.29
CA PHE A 100 24.81 4.15 -2.19
C PHE A 100 24.73 5.24 -1.12
N PRO A 101 25.70 5.33 -0.18
CA PRO A 101 25.78 6.40 0.81
C PRO A 101 26.68 7.51 0.26
N ASP A 102 26.13 8.69 -0.10
CA ASP A 102 26.90 9.96 -0.19
C ASP A 102 26.00 11.17 -0.51
N LEU A 103 24.83 11.27 0.13
CA LEU A 103 24.05 12.52 0.12
C LEU A 103 23.80 13.01 1.55
N PRO A 104 23.87 14.33 1.78
CA PRO A 104 23.71 14.92 3.10
C PRO A 104 22.33 14.51 3.66
N ARG A 105 22.35 14.11 4.93
CA ARG A 105 21.19 13.71 5.74
C ARG A 105 19.95 14.48 5.29
N GLY A 106 18.90 13.77 4.86
CA GLY A 106 17.62 14.40 4.55
C GLY A 106 17.23 15.28 5.73
N SER A 107 17.20 16.59 5.52
CA SER A 107 16.89 17.54 6.59
C SER A 107 15.40 17.49 6.83
N ALA A 108 14.97 16.71 7.82
CA ALA A 108 13.62 16.85 8.35
C ALA A 108 13.45 18.29 8.85
N THR A 109 12.32 18.89 8.50
CA THR A 109 11.90 20.18 9.01
C THR A 109 11.77 20.15 10.54
N PRO A 110 11.89 21.29 11.24
CA PRO A 110 11.66 21.36 12.67
C PRO A 110 10.31 20.76 13.09
N GLU A 111 9.28 20.92 12.27
CA GLU A 111 7.94 20.37 12.48
C GLU A 111 7.93 18.84 12.37
N GLU A 112 8.61 18.26 11.38
CA GLU A 112 8.75 16.81 11.23
C GLU A 112 9.54 16.19 12.39
N LEU A 113 10.57 16.87 12.87
CA LEU A 113 11.33 16.44 14.05
C LEU A 113 10.50 16.54 15.33
N ALA A 114 9.74 17.61 15.52
CA ALA A 114 8.84 17.73 16.67
C ALA A 114 7.78 16.61 16.66
N GLU A 115 7.23 16.30 15.49
CA GLU A 115 6.24 15.23 15.32
C GLU A 115 6.86 13.84 15.54
N SER A 116 8.10 13.62 15.08
CA SER A 116 8.89 12.40 15.35
C SER A 116 9.06 12.17 16.86
N GLY A 117 9.46 13.22 17.60
CA GLY A 117 9.61 13.15 19.06
C GLY A 117 8.29 12.80 19.76
N ARG A 118 7.20 13.46 19.35
CA ARG A 118 5.86 13.22 19.89
C ARG A 118 5.36 11.81 19.61
N LEU A 119 5.48 11.32 18.38
CA LEU A 119 5.05 9.98 17.99
C LEU A 119 5.83 8.91 18.75
N THR A 120 7.15 9.08 18.88
CA THR A 120 8.02 8.17 19.66
C THR A 120 7.60 8.11 21.12
N GLU A 121 7.39 9.26 21.77
CA GLU A 121 6.96 9.30 23.17
C GLU A 121 5.56 8.71 23.35
N ALA A 122 4.63 9.03 22.45
CA ALA A 122 3.27 8.53 22.52
C ALA A 122 3.24 6.99 22.36
N PHE A 123 3.98 6.46 21.40
CA PHE A 123 4.08 5.01 21.19
C PHE A 123 4.79 4.29 22.34
N GLY A 124 5.79 4.92 22.98
CA GLY A 124 6.44 4.36 24.16
C GLY A 124 5.49 4.13 25.36
N ARG A 125 4.30 4.75 25.36
CA ARG A 125 3.23 4.54 26.35
C ARG A 125 2.19 3.52 25.92
N PHE A 126 2.27 3.02 24.68
CA PHE A 126 1.35 2.01 24.17
C PHE A 126 1.77 0.63 24.68
N ALA A 127 0.85 -0.05 25.36
CA ALA A 127 1.07 -1.43 25.80
C ALA A 127 0.96 -2.36 24.58
N LEU A 128 2.10 -2.80 24.05
CA LEU A 128 2.14 -3.73 22.92
C LEU A 128 1.44 -5.04 23.28
N PRO A 129 0.64 -5.63 22.37
CA PRO A 129 -0.03 -6.91 22.57
C PRO A 129 0.96 -8.08 22.42
N LEU A 130 2.00 -8.10 23.26
CA LEU A 130 3.05 -9.12 23.19
C LEU A 130 2.56 -10.43 23.83
N PRO A 131 2.81 -11.59 23.19
CA PRO A 131 2.63 -12.88 23.83
C PRO A 131 3.50 -13.01 25.09
N ALA A 132 3.10 -13.89 26.01
CA ALA A 132 3.85 -14.15 27.23
C ALA A 132 5.31 -14.58 26.92
N GLY A 133 6.28 -13.97 27.59
CA GLY A 133 7.71 -14.24 27.40
C GLY A 133 8.34 -13.56 26.19
N VAL A 134 7.59 -12.74 25.44
CA VAL A 134 8.13 -11.89 24.37
C VAL A 134 8.35 -10.48 24.91
N GLU A 135 9.56 -9.98 24.70
CA GLU A 135 9.96 -8.60 24.97
C GLU A 135 10.14 -7.86 23.64
N ALA A 136 9.97 -6.53 23.69
CA ALA A 136 10.18 -5.64 22.57
C ALA A 136 11.17 -4.54 22.96
N THR A 137 12.09 -4.19 22.06
CA THR A 137 12.88 -2.97 22.23
C THR A 137 12.00 -1.73 22.05
N PRO A 138 12.34 -0.59 22.65
CA PRO A 138 11.63 0.66 22.38
C PRO A 138 11.64 1.00 20.89
N LEU A 139 10.48 1.34 20.32
CA LEU A 139 10.36 1.85 18.95
C LEU A 139 10.74 3.34 18.93
N ARG A 140 11.53 3.74 17.93
CA ARG A 140 11.82 5.16 17.63
C ARG A 140 11.31 5.49 16.24
N LEU A 141 10.35 6.42 16.14
CA LEU A 141 9.75 6.84 14.88
C LEU A 141 10.48 8.07 14.34
N CYS A 142 11.36 7.87 13.37
CA CYS A 142 12.13 8.94 12.73
C CYS A 142 11.42 9.46 11.50
N ALA A 143 11.55 10.77 11.24
CA ALA A 143 11.05 11.40 10.03
C ALA A 143 11.76 10.84 8.78
N ILE A 144 10.99 10.51 7.75
CA ILE A 144 11.42 9.97 6.46
C ILE A 144 10.54 10.62 5.39
N ASP A 145 11.03 11.60 4.63
CA ASP A 145 10.31 12.21 3.48
C ASP A 145 8.79 12.38 3.73
N GLU A 146 8.37 13.26 4.65
CA GLU A 146 6.96 13.55 5.00
C GLU A 146 6.20 12.40 5.70
N SER A 147 6.93 11.39 6.18
CA SER A 147 6.41 10.26 6.95
C SER A 147 7.28 9.98 8.18
N TRP A 148 6.87 9.03 9.01
CA TRP A 148 7.62 8.59 10.19
C TRP A 148 7.71 7.08 10.24
N GLY A 149 8.93 6.56 10.30
CA GLY A 149 9.18 5.13 10.31
C GLY A 149 10.19 4.73 11.38
N GLY A 150 10.09 3.48 11.80
CA GLY A 150 11.06 2.88 12.70
C GLY A 150 10.78 1.40 12.88
N ASP A 151 11.74 0.71 13.49
CA ASP A 151 11.61 -0.70 13.82
C ASP A 151 11.82 -0.94 15.32
N PHE A 152 11.27 -2.05 15.80
CA PHE A 152 11.63 -2.61 17.08
C PHE A 152 11.87 -4.11 16.96
N ARG A 153 12.83 -4.59 17.73
CA ARG A 153 13.19 -6.01 17.80
C ARG A 153 12.31 -6.69 18.84
N LEU A 154 11.87 -7.88 18.50
CA LEU A 154 11.15 -8.79 19.39
C LEU A 154 12.15 -9.83 19.91
N THR A 155 11.84 -10.52 21.01
CA THR A 155 12.65 -11.65 21.50
C THR A 155 12.98 -12.62 20.36
N GLY A 156 14.29 -12.84 20.13
CA GLY A 156 14.82 -13.59 18.99
C GLY A 156 15.43 -12.68 17.92
N ASP A 157 15.27 -13.04 16.66
CA ASP A 157 15.78 -12.35 15.47
C ASP A 157 14.68 -11.64 14.66
N ARG A 158 13.51 -11.43 15.28
CA ARG A 158 12.32 -10.88 14.62
C ARG A 158 12.26 -9.37 14.75
N VAL A 159 11.73 -8.74 13.70
CA VAL A 159 11.60 -7.29 13.62
C VAL A 159 10.19 -6.93 13.19
N ALA A 160 9.59 -5.99 13.93
CA ALA A 160 8.39 -5.29 13.53
C ALA A 160 8.75 -3.86 13.11
N ILE A 161 8.26 -3.45 11.96
CA ILE A 161 8.49 -2.13 11.36
C ILE A 161 7.16 -1.39 11.39
N VAL A 162 7.17 -0.18 11.94
CA VAL A 162 6.01 0.70 11.97
C VAL A 162 6.31 1.90 11.08
N TYR A 163 5.37 2.20 10.20
CA TYR A 163 5.42 3.30 9.27
C TYR A 163 4.12 4.09 9.37
N VAL A 164 4.22 5.41 9.50
CA VAL A 164 3.11 6.32 9.72
C VAL A 164 3.24 7.47 8.73
N ARG A 165 2.16 7.88 8.10
CA ARG A 165 2.14 9.11 7.28
C ARG A 165 0.82 9.86 7.39
N PRO A 166 0.84 11.18 7.20
CA PRO A 166 -0.36 11.97 7.05
C PRO A 166 -0.87 11.72 5.63
N LEU A 167 -1.86 10.85 5.49
CA LEU A 167 -2.46 10.60 4.20
C LEU A 167 -3.94 10.96 4.25
N GLY A 168 -4.33 11.92 3.42
CA GLY A 168 -5.69 11.98 2.87
C GLY A 168 -6.00 10.82 1.92
N GLY A 169 -5.40 9.64 2.14
CA GLY A 169 -5.46 8.50 1.25
C GLY A 169 -6.71 7.69 1.51
N GLN A 170 -7.40 7.33 0.43
CA GLN A 170 -8.52 6.40 0.46
C GLN A 170 -8.12 5.06 1.08
N PRO A 171 -9.09 4.35 1.69
CA PRO A 171 -8.96 2.95 2.07
C PRO A 171 -8.40 2.12 0.89
N PRO A 172 -7.78 0.97 1.16
CA PRO A 172 -7.15 0.19 0.11
C PRO A 172 -8.19 -0.13 -0.97
N GLY A 173 -7.75 -0.06 -2.22
CA GLY A 173 -8.43 -0.78 -3.29
C GLY A 173 -8.44 -2.29 -3.00
N GLU A 174 -8.97 -3.07 -3.94
CA GLU A 174 -9.02 -4.53 -3.79
C GLU A 174 -7.64 -5.13 -3.46
N CYS A 175 -7.67 -6.28 -2.78
CA CYS A 175 -6.48 -7.06 -2.47
C CYS A 175 -5.64 -7.34 -3.72
N VAL A 176 -4.40 -6.83 -3.75
CA VAL A 176 -3.41 -7.18 -4.77
C VAL A 176 -2.67 -8.41 -4.29
N ARG A 177 -2.69 -9.48 -5.10
CA ARG A 177 -1.94 -10.71 -4.83
C ARG A 177 -0.70 -10.71 -5.71
N PHE A 178 0.47 -10.61 -5.09
CA PHE A 178 1.75 -10.67 -5.80
C PHE A 178 2.12 -12.10 -6.17
N THR A 179 1.74 -13.06 -5.33
CA THR A 179 1.89 -14.49 -5.57
C THR A 179 0.55 -15.21 -5.40
N PRO A 180 0.36 -16.40 -6.01
CA PRO A 180 -0.83 -17.22 -5.78
C PRO A 180 -1.06 -17.56 -4.30
N GLU A 181 0.01 -17.65 -3.52
CA GLU A 181 0.00 -17.95 -2.09
C GLU A 181 -0.25 -16.72 -1.21
N THR A 182 -0.15 -15.51 -1.77
CA THR A 182 -0.43 -14.27 -1.04
C THR A 182 -1.87 -14.28 -0.55
N GLN A 183 -2.04 -14.22 0.76
CA GLN A 183 -3.35 -14.03 1.36
C GLN A 183 -3.53 -12.54 1.61
N CYS A 184 -4.70 -12.03 1.23
CA CYS A 184 -5.04 -10.65 1.54
C CYS A 184 -6.51 -10.56 1.94
N SER A 185 -6.78 -9.74 2.95
CA SER A 185 -8.12 -9.39 3.40
C SER A 185 -8.23 -7.89 3.60
N VAL A 186 -9.41 -7.34 3.31
CA VAL A 186 -9.77 -5.94 3.60
C VAL A 186 -10.97 -5.97 4.54
N ARG A 187 -10.91 -5.20 5.64
CA ARG A 187 -12.00 -5.11 6.63
C ARG A 187 -12.24 -3.66 7.05
N ALA A 188 -13.51 -3.28 7.16
CA ALA A 188 -13.90 -2.05 7.82
C ALA A 188 -13.76 -2.20 9.34
N LEU A 189 -13.26 -1.17 10.01
CA LEU A 189 -13.08 -1.12 11.45
C LEU A 189 -14.21 -0.31 12.12
N PRO A 190 -14.47 -0.52 13.43
CA PRO A 190 -15.57 0.15 14.14
C PRO A 190 -15.50 1.68 14.16
N ASP A 191 -14.31 2.26 14.00
CA ASP A 191 -14.05 3.71 14.00
C ASP A 191 -14.16 4.36 12.60
N GLY A 192 -14.66 3.61 11.62
CA GLY A 192 -14.76 4.02 10.21
C GLY A 192 -13.45 3.90 9.44
N SER A 193 -12.36 3.48 10.09
CA SER A 193 -11.10 3.16 9.42
C SER A 193 -11.26 1.92 8.55
N THR A 194 -10.35 1.74 7.58
CA THR A 194 -10.26 0.48 6.81
C THR A 194 -8.89 -0.13 6.99
N ALA A 195 -8.86 -1.44 7.19
CA ALA A 195 -7.65 -2.22 7.33
C ALA A 195 -7.47 -3.17 6.15
N ARG A 196 -6.25 -3.30 5.64
CA ARG A 196 -5.82 -4.39 4.77
C ARG A 196 -4.75 -5.20 5.48
N LEU A 197 -4.97 -6.51 5.55
CA LEU A 197 -3.94 -7.46 5.95
C LEU A 197 -3.45 -8.22 4.75
N THR A 198 -2.13 -8.25 4.59
CA THR A 198 -1.43 -9.03 3.56
C THR A 198 -0.46 -9.98 4.24
N VAL A 199 -0.57 -11.27 3.92
CA VAL A 199 0.35 -12.33 4.35
C VAL A 199 1.01 -12.87 3.09
N GLU A 200 2.30 -12.59 2.94
CA GLU A 200 3.10 -13.00 1.80
C GLU A 200 4.14 -14.04 2.25
N PRO A 201 4.03 -15.30 1.81
CA PRO A 201 5.06 -16.28 2.05
C PRO A 201 6.23 -16.07 1.07
N THR A 202 7.40 -15.76 1.61
CA THR A 202 8.65 -15.52 0.87
C THR A 202 9.66 -16.62 1.19
N GLY A 203 9.53 -17.76 0.49
CA GLY A 203 10.36 -18.95 0.71
C GLY A 203 10.17 -19.51 2.13
N ASP A 204 11.20 -19.38 2.97
CA ASP A 204 11.20 -19.83 4.36
C ASP A 204 10.77 -18.73 5.35
N THR A 205 10.42 -17.56 4.85
CA THR A 205 9.95 -16.42 5.66
C THR A 205 8.50 -16.12 5.36
N THR A 206 7.81 -15.54 6.34
CA THR A 206 6.48 -14.97 6.15
C THR A 206 6.57 -13.48 6.43
N LEU A 207 6.15 -12.67 5.47
CA LEU A 207 5.97 -11.23 5.64
C LEU A 207 4.49 -10.96 5.91
N VAL A 208 4.18 -10.28 7.01
CA VAL A 208 2.80 -9.86 7.28
C VAL A 208 2.74 -8.36 7.43
N THR A 209 1.83 -7.73 6.70
CA THR A 209 1.62 -6.29 6.73
C THR A 209 0.18 -5.98 7.08
N ALA A 210 0.01 -5.11 8.08
CA ALA A 210 -1.25 -4.50 8.45
C ALA A 210 -1.24 -3.02 8.06
N ASP A 211 -1.94 -2.71 6.98
CA ASP A 211 -2.16 -1.35 6.51
C ASP A 211 -3.49 -0.83 7.06
N VAL A 212 -3.50 0.33 7.71
CA VAL A 212 -4.71 0.95 8.25
C VAL A 212 -4.82 2.39 7.76
N TRP A 213 -5.93 2.68 7.10
CA TRP A 213 -6.35 4.02 6.68
C TRP A 213 -7.38 4.52 7.67
N ARG A 214 -6.96 5.47 8.50
CA ARG A 214 -7.78 5.94 9.61
C ARG A 214 -8.76 7.00 9.16
N SER A 215 -9.92 7.04 9.81
CA SER A 215 -10.92 8.09 9.59
C SER A 215 -10.42 9.50 9.92
N ASP A 216 -9.32 9.60 10.67
CA ASP A 216 -8.64 10.87 10.97
C ASP A 216 -7.61 11.33 9.91
N GLY A 217 -7.47 10.61 8.79
CA GLY A 217 -6.51 10.92 7.73
C GLY A 217 -5.07 10.48 8.03
N THR A 218 -4.87 9.62 9.04
CA THR A 218 -3.57 8.97 9.26
C THR A 218 -3.54 7.62 8.56
N TYR A 219 -2.46 7.33 7.84
CA TYR A 219 -2.17 5.97 7.40
C TYR A 219 -1.07 5.37 8.27
N VAL A 220 -1.27 4.13 8.70
CA VAL A 220 -0.31 3.36 9.47
C VAL A 220 -0.10 2.00 8.80
N SER A 221 1.15 1.64 8.55
CA SER A 221 1.56 0.31 8.11
C SER A 221 2.41 -0.33 9.19
N VAL A 222 2.01 -1.50 9.66
CA VAL A 222 2.79 -2.32 10.59
C VAL A 222 3.17 -3.60 9.87
N MET A 223 4.47 -3.83 9.71
CA MET A 223 5.01 -4.99 9.02
C MET A 223 5.79 -5.84 10.02
N GLU A 224 5.49 -7.12 10.09
CA GLU A 224 6.29 -8.09 10.83
C GLU A 224 7.02 -9.01 9.85
N THR A 225 8.33 -9.13 10.09
CA THR A 225 9.16 -10.16 9.47
C THR A 225 9.23 -11.36 10.41
N GLY A 226 8.93 -12.56 9.94
CA GLY A 226 8.99 -13.78 10.76
C GLY A 226 10.38 -14.11 11.35
N GLY A 227 11.42 -13.34 11.03
CA GLY A 227 12.84 -13.65 11.29
C GLY A 227 13.51 -14.24 10.06
N MET A 228 14.84 -14.35 10.05
CA MET A 228 15.55 -14.95 8.92
C MET A 228 15.27 -16.46 8.87
N GLY A 229 14.61 -16.91 7.80
CA GLY A 229 14.27 -18.32 7.60
C GLY A 229 13.19 -18.87 8.55
N SER A 230 12.35 -18.00 9.12
CA SER A 230 11.24 -18.44 9.98
C SER A 230 9.89 -17.95 9.50
N LYS A 231 8.90 -18.85 9.55
CA LYS A 231 7.48 -18.58 9.29
C LYS A 231 6.72 -18.25 10.57
N ASN A 232 7.38 -18.32 11.73
CA ASN A 232 6.75 -18.11 13.03
C ASN A 232 6.55 -16.61 13.27
N ARG A 233 5.28 -16.21 13.34
CA ARG A 233 4.87 -14.85 13.71
C ARG A 233 4.77 -14.73 15.24
N VAL A 234 5.10 -13.55 15.74
CA VAL A 234 4.85 -13.11 17.12
C VAL A 234 3.48 -12.47 17.22
N PHE A 235 3.14 -11.58 16.29
CA PHE A 235 1.83 -10.95 16.25
C PHE A 235 0.90 -11.74 15.33
N ASP A 236 -0.27 -12.08 15.87
CA ASP A 236 -1.41 -12.44 15.04
C ASP A 236 -1.96 -11.20 14.32
N ASP A 237 -2.98 -11.43 13.50
CA ASP A 237 -3.61 -10.40 12.67
C ASP A 237 -4.21 -9.27 13.52
N ASP A 238 -4.77 -9.60 14.69
CA ASP A 238 -5.37 -8.62 15.59
C ASP A 238 -4.31 -7.84 16.39
N GLY A 239 -3.19 -8.47 16.74
CA GLY A 239 -2.04 -7.80 17.35
C GLY A 239 -1.42 -6.75 16.44
N LEU A 240 -1.21 -7.07 15.16
CA LEU A 240 -0.73 -6.09 14.17
C LEU A 240 -1.71 -4.94 13.99
N LEU A 241 -3.02 -5.24 13.94
CA LEU A 241 -4.04 -4.21 13.80
C LEU A 241 -4.21 -3.37 15.06
N ALA A 242 -4.03 -3.92 16.25
CA ALA A 242 -4.02 -3.15 17.49
C ALA A 242 -2.87 -2.13 17.49
N ILE A 243 -1.70 -2.49 16.98
CA ILE A 243 -0.59 -1.55 16.80
C ILE A 243 -0.96 -0.50 15.74
N ALA A 244 -1.44 -0.91 14.57
CA ALA A 244 -1.74 0.00 13.46
C ALA A 244 -2.88 0.98 13.76
N THR A 245 -3.83 0.59 14.60
CA THR A 245 -4.97 1.42 15.05
C THR A 245 -4.69 2.20 16.33
N ALA A 246 -3.49 2.07 16.92
CA ALA A 246 -3.14 2.75 18.17
C ALA A 246 -3.37 4.27 18.05
N PRO A 247 -4.25 4.89 18.87
CA PRO A 247 -4.56 6.31 18.75
C PRO A 247 -3.34 7.22 18.91
N GLN A 248 -2.30 6.73 19.58
CA GLN A 248 -1.00 7.37 19.77
C GLN A 248 -0.26 7.67 18.46
N LEU A 249 -0.51 6.87 17.41
CA LEU A 249 0.11 7.00 16.09
C LEU A 249 -0.57 8.05 15.19
N ARG A 250 -1.63 8.72 15.65
CA ARG A 250 -2.28 9.79 14.87
C ARG A 250 -1.28 10.90 14.56
N VAL A 251 -1.18 11.30 13.30
CA VAL A 251 -0.32 12.42 12.89
C VAL A 251 -1.04 13.76 13.15
N ARG A 252 -0.33 14.74 13.70
CA ARG A 252 -0.80 16.11 13.99
C ARG A 252 -0.24 17.17 13.05
N TRP A 253 0.45 16.75 12.00
CA TRP A 253 1.08 17.64 11.04
C TRP A 253 0.03 18.43 10.26
N THR A 254 0.09 19.76 10.38
CA THR A 254 -0.88 20.73 9.82
C THR A 254 -0.27 21.59 8.71
N GLY A 255 0.99 21.33 8.33
CA GLY A 255 1.81 22.24 7.53
C GLY A 255 1.53 22.24 6.04
N ARG A 256 0.81 21.25 5.50
CA ARG A 256 0.45 21.21 4.08
C ARG A 256 -1.03 20.93 3.88
N PRO A 257 -1.69 21.64 2.95
CA PRO A 257 -3.00 21.21 2.49
C PRO A 257 -2.85 19.79 1.94
N VAL A 258 -3.49 18.84 2.61
CA VAL A 258 -3.61 17.48 2.12
C VAL A 258 -4.47 17.57 0.86
N PRO A 259 -3.99 17.14 -0.32
CA PRO A 259 -4.81 17.09 -1.52
C PRO A 259 -6.11 16.34 -1.24
N ALA A 260 -7.21 16.75 -1.88
CA ALA A 260 -8.48 16.06 -1.72
C ALA A 260 -8.28 14.56 -2.01
N ALA A 261 -8.87 13.67 -1.21
CA ALA A 261 -8.71 12.24 -1.45
C ALA A 261 -9.11 11.88 -2.89
N PRO A 262 -8.40 10.94 -3.55
CA PRO A 262 -8.84 10.46 -4.86
C PRO A 262 -10.29 10.00 -4.82
N SER A 263 -11.02 10.19 -5.91
CA SER A 263 -12.44 9.82 -5.98
C SER A 263 -12.78 9.21 -7.34
N ASP A 264 -13.77 8.30 -7.34
CA ASP A 264 -14.28 7.69 -8.57
C ASP A 264 -14.82 8.75 -9.55
N ARG A 265 -15.40 9.83 -9.03
CA ARG A 265 -15.83 10.97 -9.84
C ARG A 265 -14.65 11.57 -10.62
N ARG A 266 -13.55 11.86 -9.93
CA ARG A 266 -12.36 12.43 -10.56
C ARG A 266 -11.69 11.43 -11.50
N ALA A 267 -11.68 10.14 -11.17
CA ALA A 267 -11.22 9.09 -12.08
C ALA A 267 -12.02 9.12 -13.41
N ALA A 268 -13.35 9.20 -13.35
CA ALA A 268 -14.21 9.31 -14.53
C ALA A 268 -14.04 10.65 -15.30
N GLU A 269 -13.58 11.71 -14.65
CA GLU A 269 -13.15 12.94 -15.33
C GLU A 269 -11.84 12.72 -16.10
N LEU A 270 -10.87 12.03 -15.50
CA LEU A 270 -9.59 11.69 -16.13
C LEU A 270 -9.73 10.70 -17.30
N ASP A 271 -10.71 9.78 -17.26
CA ASP A 271 -11.02 8.88 -18.38
C ASP A 271 -11.29 9.64 -19.68
N ARG A 272 -12.04 10.74 -19.55
CA ARG A 272 -12.37 11.62 -20.69
C ARG A 272 -11.16 12.38 -21.21
N VAL A 273 -10.16 12.61 -20.36
CA VAL A 273 -8.90 13.28 -20.74
C VAL A 273 -8.03 12.35 -21.60
N LEU A 274 -7.98 11.04 -21.28
CA LEU A 274 -7.24 10.06 -22.09
C LEU A 274 -7.98 9.65 -23.37
N ALA A 275 -9.30 9.83 -23.43
CA ALA A 275 -10.09 9.48 -24.60
C ALA A 275 -9.56 10.20 -25.86
N GLY A 276 -9.03 9.42 -26.81
CA GLY A 276 -8.55 9.94 -28.09
C GLY A 276 -7.08 10.39 -28.14
N VAL A 277 -6.30 10.18 -27.07
CA VAL A 277 -4.85 10.51 -27.10
C VAL A 277 -4.01 9.47 -27.87
N LEU A 278 -4.54 8.26 -28.05
CA LEU A 278 -3.82 7.17 -28.69
C LEU A 278 -3.63 7.42 -30.19
N PRO A 279 -2.49 6.99 -30.77
CA PRO A 279 -2.27 7.08 -32.21
C PRO A 279 -3.35 6.37 -33.01
N ALA A 280 -3.61 6.86 -34.23
CA ALA A 280 -4.54 6.19 -35.14
C ALA A 280 -4.08 4.76 -35.47
N GLY A 281 -5.03 3.83 -35.52
CA GLY A 281 -4.75 2.41 -35.81
C GLY A 281 -4.32 1.59 -34.59
N VAL A 282 -4.26 2.20 -33.41
CA VAL A 282 -4.05 1.50 -32.13
C VAL A 282 -5.40 1.12 -31.53
N GLU A 283 -5.59 -0.18 -31.25
CA GLU A 283 -6.74 -0.71 -30.55
C GLU A 283 -6.45 -0.87 -29.06
N VAL A 284 -7.41 -0.48 -28.22
CA VAL A 284 -7.35 -0.69 -26.77
C VAL A 284 -7.99 -2.02 -26.43
N GLU A 285 -7.24 -2.86 -25.71
CA GLU A 285 -7.70 -4.16 -25.27
C GLU A 285 -7.64 -4.23 -23.73
N PRO A 286 -8.61 -4.92 -23.10
CA PRO A 286 -8.57 -5.09 -21.66
C PRO A 286 -7.37 -5.94 -21.23
N THR A 287 -6.75 -5.58 -20.11
CA THR A 287 -5.77 -6.44 -19.43
C THR A 287 -6.46 -7.69 -18.86
N PRO A 288 -5.70 -8.71 -18.41
CA PRO A 288 -6.26 -9.87 -17.69
C PRO A 288 -7.03 -9.48 -16.42
N ALA A 289 -6.69 -8.34 -15.82
CA ALA A 289 -7.42 -7.74 -14.70
C ALA A 289 -8.72 -7.03 -15.13
N GLY A 290 -8.99 -6.92 -16.43
CA GLY A 290 -10.15 -6.24 -17.00
C GLY A 290 -10.00 -4.73 -17.12
N GLU A 291 -8.78 -4.18 -16.99
CA GLU A 291 -8.52 -2.74 -17.12
C GLU A 291 -8.41 -2.36 -18.61
N ALA A 292 -9.12 -1.32 -19.07
CA ALA A 292 -9.19 -0.94 -20.48
C ALA A 292 -8.93 0.57 -20.68
N LEU A 293 -7.84 1.07 -20.08
CA LEU A 293 -7.42 2.48 -20.07
C LEU A 293 -8.38 3.42 -19.32
N ASP A 294 -9.22 2.86 -18.45
CA ASP A 294 -10.00 3.63 -17.47
C ASP A 294 -9.17 3.84 -16.20
N PHE A 295 -9.09 5.07 -15.72
CA PHE A 295 -8.54 5.42 -14.43
C PHE A 295 -9.36 4.76 -13.32
N ARG A 296 -8.61 4.12 -12.44
CA ARG A 296 -9.09 3.62 -11.16
C ARG A 296 -8.35 4.37 -10.07
N VAL A 297 -9.08 4.66 -9.00
CA VAL A 297 -8.44 5.13 -7.77
C VAL A 297 -7.45 4.06 -7.29
N ARG A 298 -6.22 4.48 -6.99
CA ARG A 298 -5.18 3.69 -6.37
C ARG A 298 -4.61 4.44 -5.17
N GLN A 299 -3.79 3.75 -4.38
CA GLN A 299 -3.19 4.34 -3.20
C GLN A 299 -2.27 5.50 -3.62
N GLY A 300 -2.64 6.72 -3.23
CA GLY A 300 -1.87 7.93 -3.53
C GLY A 300 -2.03 8.44 -4.96
N GLY A 301 -3.08 8.04 -5.70
CA GLY A 301 -3.30 8.51 -7.06
C GLY A 301 -4.38 7.82 -7.87
N TYR A 302 -4.29 8.00 -9.18
CA TYR A 302 -5.11 7.39 -10.19
C TYR A 302 -4.21 6.54 -11.10
N ARG A 303 -4.71 5.40 -11.55
CA ARG A 303 -3.99 4.53 -12.50
C ARG A 303 -4.93 4.04 -13.58
N ALA A 304 -4.55 4.21 -14.83
CA ALA A 304 -5.19 3.62 -16.00
C ALA A 304 -4.20 2.67 -16.68
N VAL A 305 -4.64 1.47 -17.07
CA VAL A 305 -3.81 0.49 -17.80
C VAL A 305 -4.64 -0.16 -18.89
N ALA A 306 -3.99 -0.44 -20.01
CA ALA A 306 -4.54 -1.28 -21.06
C ALA A 306 -3.45 -2.06 -21.79
N ASN A 307 -3.84 -3.17 -22.40
CA ASN A 307 -3.11 -3.69 -23.54
C ASN A 307 -3.44 -2.85 -24.78
N LEU A 308 -2.46 -2.64 -25.63
CA LEU A 308 -2.61 -1.97 -26.91
C LEU A 308 -2.25 -2.92 -28.04
N ALA A 309 -2.97 -2.88 -29.14
CA ALA A 309 -2.70 -3.72 -30.31
C ALA A 309 -2.66 -2.89 -31.59
N ASP A 310 -1.79 -3.30 -32.51
CA ASP A 310 -1.76 -2.84 -33.90
C ASP A 310 -1.48 -4.03 -34.83
N ALA A 311 -1.30 -3.77 -36.13
CA ALA A 311 -0.99 -4.82 -37.10
C ALA A 311 0.38 -5.51 -36.88
N ALA A 312 1.30 -4.89 -36.12
CA ALA A 312 2.65 -5.40 -35.87
C ALA A 312 2.76 -6.20 -34.56
N GLY A 313 1.80 -6.08 -33.66
CA GLY A 313 1.73 -6.87 -32.43
C GLY A 313 1.00 -6.15 -31.31
N ARG A 314 1.35 -6.50 -30.07
CA ARG A 314 0.73 -5.98 -28.85
C ARG A 314 1.75 -5.34 -27.92
N GLY A 315 1.29 -4.44 -27.09
CA GLY A 315 2.04 -3.80 -26.02
C GLY A 315 1.12 -3.51 -24.84
N TRP A 316 1.61 -2.78 -23.86
CA TRP A 316 0.76 -2.19 -22.84
C TRP A 316 1.10 -0.71 -22.64
N VAL A 317 0.14 0.01 -22.07
CA VAL A 317 0.33 1.37 -21.57
C VAL A 317 -0.21 1.45 -20.14
N MET A 318 0.49 2.20 -19.29
CA MET A 318 0.04 2.57 -17.95
C MET A 318 0.23 4.07 -17.77
N VAL A 319 -0.82 4.75 -17.32
CA VAL A 319 -0.80 6.14 -16.93
C VAL A 319 -1.09 6.23 -15.44
N THR A 320 -0.23 6.92 -14.68
CA THR A 320 -0.44 7.24 -13.27
C THR A 320 -0.51 8.74 -13.07
N VAL A 321 -1.39 9.17 -12.17
CA VAL A 321 -1.49 10.54 -11.67
C VAL A 321 -1.43 10.47 -10.16
N ASP A 322 -0.30 10.83 -9.57
CA ASP A 322 -0.07 10.79 -8.13
C ASP A 322 -0.18 12.19 -7.51
N GLU A 323 -0.29 12.22 -6.18
CA GLU A 323 -0.49 13.45 -5.43
C GLU A 323 0.58 14.52 -5.72
N PRO A 324 0.21 15.81 -5.71
CA PRO A 324 1.16 16.90 -5.84
C PRO A 324 2.28 16.79 -4.82
N ASN A 325 3.53 16.85 -5.29
CA ASN A 325 4.68 16.86 -4.40
C ASN A 325 5.70 17.95 -4.78
N GLY A 326 6.55 18.31 -3.82
CA GLY A 326 7.67 19.22 -4.04
C GLY A 326 8.79 18.61 -4.90
N GLY A 327 9.77 19.43 -5.28
CA GLY A 327 10.97 19.02 -6.01
C GLY A 327 10.89 19.19 -7.53
N GLU A 328 12.04 19.19 -8.18
CA GLU A 328 12.15 19.21 -9.63
C GLU A 328 12.12 17.78 -10.20
N VAL A 329 11.81 17.65 -11.49
CA VAL A 329 11.90 16.36 -12.17
C VAL A 329 13.36 16.10 -12.50
N ASP A 330 13.93 15.04 -11.93
CA ASP A 330 15.30 14.63 -12.19
C ASP A 330 15.41 13.14 -12.55
N CYS A 331 16.58 12.74 -13.03
CA CYS A 331 16.87 11.35 -13.38
C CYS A 331 17.41 10.49 -12.23
N GLY A 332 17.66 11.09 -11.06
CA GLY A 332 18.18 10.39 -9.88
C GLY A 332 19.51 9.68 -10.11
N GLY A 333 20.33 10.15 -11.06
CA GLY A 333 21.61 9.51 -11.41
C GLY A 333 21.50 8.21 -12.22
N ARG A 334 20.31 7.84 -12.70
CA ARG A 334 20.14 6.65 -13.56
C ARG A 334 20.79 6.86 -14.92
N PRO A 335 21.63 5.91 -15.40
CA PRO A 335 22.39 6.09 -16.64
C PRO A 335 21.52 6.10 -17.91
N ASP A 336 20.40 5.37 -17.91
CA ASP A 336 19.49 5.26 -19.06
C ASP A 336 18.35 6.30 -19.04
N CYS A 337 18.38 7.20 -18.06
CA CYS A 337 17.43 8.29 -17.92
C CYS A 337 17.98 9.59 -18.52
N ARG A 338 17.13 10.32 -19.24
CA ARG A 338 17.42 11.69 -19.70
C ARG A 338 16.24 12.62 -19.46
N LEU A 339 16.55 13.90 -19.32
CA LEU A 339 15.54 14.94 -19.26
C LEU A 339 15.04 15.28 -20.67
N VAL A 340 13.73 15.45 -20.80
CA VAL A 340 13.05 15.87 -22.02
C VAL A 340 12.28 17.15 -21.76
N GLY A 341 12.30 18.06 -22.73
CA GLY A 341 11.52 19.29 -22.68
C GLY A 341 10.05 19.02 -23.02
N LEU A 342 9.15 19.57 -22.21
CA LEU A 342 7.72 19.62 -22.51
C LEU A 342 7.40 20.95 -23.22
N SER A 343 6.33 20.97 -24.00
CA SER A 343 5.89 22.09 -24.84
C SER A 343 5.65 23.39 -24.07
N ASN A 344 5.32 23.29 -22.78
CA ASN A 344 5.12 24.44 -21.89
C ASN A 344 6.36 24.82 -21.05
N GLY A 345 7.55 24.33 -21.41
CA GLY A 345 8.81 24.63 -20.74
C GLY A 345 9.09 23.83 -19.47
N ARG A 346 8.16 22.95 -19.05
CA ARG A 346 8.41 21.96 -17.99
C ARG A 346 9.38 20.88 -18.48
N GLN A 347 9.88 20.07 -17.55
CA GLN A 347 10.73 18.92 -17.84
C GLN A 347 10.02 17.60 -17.51
N GLY A 348 10.34 16.56 -18.28
CA GLY A 348 10.06 15.17 -17.97
C GLY A 348 11.37 14.38 -17.86
N ALA A 349 11.39 13.30 -17.07
CA ALA A 349 12.47 12.33 -17.01
C ALA A 349 12.04 11.07 -17.76
N LEU A 350 12.70 10.79 -18.88
CA LEU A 350 12.44 9.64 -19.73
C LEU A 350 13.52 8.57 -19.52
N ASP A 351 13.11 7.36 -19.19
CA ASP A 351 13.96 6.18 -19.02
C ASP A 351 13.59 5.11 -20.05
N THR A 352 14.60 4.42 -20.58
CA THR A 352 14.44 3.30 -21.52
C THR A 352 15.13 2.06 -20.96
N LEU A 353 14.34 1.04 -20.64
CA LEU A 353 14.87 -0.23 -20.15
C LEU A 353 14.66 -1.34 -21.19
N THR A 354 15.73 -2.02 -21.58
CA THR A 354 15.67 -3.17 -22.50
C THR A 354 16.25 -4.42 -21.84
N THR A 355 15.40 -5.42 -21.61
CA THR A 355 15.80 -6.69 -20.97
C THR A 355 15.16 -7.86 -21.71
N GLY A 356 15.97 -8.80 -22.22
CA GLY A 356 15.45 -9.99 -22.91
C GLY A 356 14.60 -9.68 -24.15
N GLY A 357 14.85 -8.55 -24.82
CA GLY A 357 14.07 -8.07 -25.97
C GLY A 357 12.79 -7.30 -25.60
N LEU A 358 12.39 -7.32 -24.32
CA LEU A 358 11.34 -6.43 -23.82
C LEU A 358 11.93 -5.03 -23.65
N THR A 359 11.39 -4.07 -24.38
CA THR A 359 11.72 -2.64 -24.28
C THR A 359 10.59 -1.95 -23.55
N ARG A 360 10.92 -1.14 -22.53
CA ARG A 360 9.99 -0.32 -21.77
C ARG A 360 10.44 1.13 -21.82
N LEU A 361 9.52 2.04 -22.17
CA LEU A 361 9.70 3.48 -22.02
C LEU A 361 8.92 3.95 -20.80
N SER A 362 9.53 4.80 -19.98
CA SER A 362 8.90 5.39 -18.80
C SER A 362 9.17 6.88 -18.78
N LEU A 363 8.12 7.70 -18.92
CA LEU A 363 8.18 9.14 -18.76
C LEU A 363 7.59 9.52 -17.39
N HIS A 364 8.35 10.27 -16.60
CA HIS A 364 7.89 10.88 -15.36
C HIS A 364 7.91 12.39 -15.52
N ALA A 365 6.77 13.04 -15.31
CA ALA A 365 6.62 14.49 -15.43
C ALA A 365 5.84 15.05 -14.22
N LYS A 366 5.69 16.38 -14.17
CA LYS A 366 4.79 17.05 -13.24
C LYS A 366 3.76 17.88 -13.97
N ALA A 367 2.51 17.78 -13.57
CA ALA A 367 1.43 18.71 -13.90
C ALA A 367 1.76 20.15 -13.44
N ALA A 368 1.00 21.14 -13.90
CA ALA A 368 1.17 22.54 -13.49
C ALA A 368 0.87 22.76 -11.99
N ASP A 369 0.01 21.92 -11.40
CA ASP A 369 -0.32 21.93 -9.97
C ASP A 369 0.68 21.13 -9.11
N GLY A 370 1.70 20.52 -9.74
CA GLY A 370 2.69 19.68 -9.07
C GLY A 370 2.35 18.18 -9.01
N SER A 371 1.16 17.75 -9.48
CA SER A 371 0.81 16.33 -9.55
C SER A 371 1.84 15.56 -10.35
N ARG A 372 2.24 14.38 -9.88
CA ARG A 372 3.22 13.56 -10.62
C ARG A 372 2.49 12.76 -11.67
N ILE A 373 2.98 12.79 -12.90
CA ILE A 373 2.44 12.03 -14.01
C ILE A 373 3.47 10.97 -14.39
N GLY A 374 3.06 9.70 -14.40
CA GLY A 374 3.83 8.59 -14.95
C GLY A 374 3.17 8.07 -16.21
N VAL A 375 3.90 7.98 -17.32
CA VAL A 375 3.42 7.34 -18.56
C VAL A 375 4.42 6.27 -18.94
N HIS A 376 3.95 5.02 -18.95
CA HIS A 376 4.77 3.84 -19.20
C HIS A 376 4.21 3.07 -20.39
N THR A 377 5.09 2.53 -21.22
CA THR A 377 4.69 1.61 -22.30
C THR A 377 5.74 0.54 -22.53
N ALA A 378 5.31 -0.62 -23.02
CA ALA A 378 6.21 -1.71 -23.40
C ALA A 378 5.79 -2.36 -24.73
N ASN A 379 6.71 -3.11 -25.32
CA ASN A 379 6.51 -3.89 -26.55
C ASN A 379 6.02 -5.33 -26.31
N GLY A 380 5.65 -5.66 -25.08
CA GLY A 380 4.94 -6.87 -24.70
C GLY A 380 3.58 -6.51 -24.08
N ALA A 381 2.59 -7.37 -24.24
CA ALA A 381 1.29 -7.23 -23.58
C ALA A 381 1.34 -7.86 -22.18
N ASP A 382 0.54 -7.34 -21.26
CA ASP A 382 0.27 -7.99 -19.98
C ASP A 382 -0.68 -9.18 -20.24
N ASP A 383 -0.16 -10.41 -20.06
CA ASP A 383 -0.94 -11.64 -20.17
C ASP A 383 -1.31 -12.26 -18.81
N GLY A 384 -0.86 -11.66 -17.70
CA GLY A 384 -1.16 -12.07 -16.34
C GLY A 384 -0.54 -13.41 -15.92
N THR A 385 0.35 -13.99 -16.74
CA THR A 385 0.91 -15.34 -16.53
C THR A 385 2.43 -15.39 -16.38
N GLY A 386 3.12 -14.25 -16.38
CA GLY A 386 4.57 -14.20 -16.14
C GLY A 386 5.22 -12.90 -16.58
N PRO A 387 6.56 -12.85 -16.71
CA PRO A 387 7.24 -11.69 -17.28
C PRO A 387 6.81 -11.50 -18.74
N ASP A 388 6.39 -10.29 -19.07
CA ASP A 388 5.96 -9.91 -20.41
C ASP A 388 7.00 -10.34 -21.46
N ARG A 389 6.53 -11.00 -22.51
CA ARG A 389 7.36 -11.31 -23.68
C ARG A 389 7.13 -10.25 -24.76
N PRO A 390 8.18 -9.79 -25.46
CA PRO A 390 8.00 -8.87 -26.56
C PRO A 390 7.16 -9.55 -27.65
N THR A 391 6.10 -8.88 -28.08
CA THR A 391 5.27 -9.33 -29.20
C THR A 391 5.48 -8.48 -30.45
N ARG A 392 6.25 -7.40 -30.34
CA ARG A 392 6.68 -6.52 -31.44
C ARG A 392 8.10 -5.96 -31.20
N PRO A 393 8.79 -5.42 -32.22
CA PRO A 393 10.17 -4.96 -32.08
C PRO A 393 10.40 -3.75 -31.16
N SER A 394 9.42 -2.86 -31.00
CA SER A 394 9.53 -1.61 -30.21
C SER A 394 8.23 -1.32 -29.44
N PRO A 395 8.18 -0.41 -28.45
CA PRO A 395 6.91 -0.09 -27.76
C PRO A 395 5.89 0.62 -28.65
N LEU A 396 4.60 0.36 -28.42
CA LEU A 396 3.52 0.84 -29.30
C LEU A 396 3.38 2.36 -29.30
N LEU A 397 3.61 2.96 -28.13
CA LEU A 397 3.70 4.40 -27.98
C LEU A 397 5.17 4.84 -28.07
N THR A 398 5.40 5.90 -28.83
CA THR A 398 6.71 6.54 -28.94
C THR A 398 6.95 7.50 -27.78
N GLU A 399 8.18 8.00 -27.64
CA GLU A 399 8.48 9.11 -26.73
C GLU A 399 7.56 10.33 -26.96
N ALA A 400 7.30 10.68 -28.22
CA ALA A 400 6.43 11.81 -28.55
C ALA A 400 4.98 11.57 -28.08
N ASP A 401 4.50 10.32 -28.12
CA ASP A 401 3.18 9.96 -27.59
C ASP A 401 3.14 10.03 -26.06
N LEU A 402 4.21 9.58 -25.38
CA LEU A 402 4.34 9.70 -23.93
C LEU A 402 4.32 11.16 -23.48
N ILE A 403 5.07 12.04 -24.17
CA ILE A 403 5.08 13.48 -23.94
C ILE A 403 3.69 14.06 -24.17
N ARG A 404 3.02 13.72 -25.28
CA ARG A 404 1.66 14.18 -25.58
C ARG A 404 0.68 13.80 -24.49
N ILE A 405 0.75 12.58 -23.95
CA ILE A 405 -0.10 12.12 -22.85
C ILE A 405 0.19 12.94 -21.58
N ALA A 406 1.46 13.08 -21.20
CA ALA A 406 1.86 13.83 -19.99
C ALA A 406 1.54 15.34 -20.06
N GLU A 407 1.29 15.86 -21.25
CA GLU A 407 0.91 17.25 -21.52
C GLU A 407 -0.60 17.48 -21.64
N LEU A 408 -1.41 16.42 -21.56
CA LEU A 408 -2.86 16.57 -21.64
C LEU A 408 -3.36 17.59 -20.61
N PRO A 409 -4.15 18.59 -21.03
CA PRO A 409 -4.80 19.48 -20.08
C PRO A 409 -5.68 18.65 -19.15
N ASP A 410 -5.77 19.06 -17.91
CA ASP A 410 -6.59 18.40 -16.88
C ASP A 410 -6.12 17.01 -16.43
N LEU A 411 -5.00 16.48 -16.96
CA LEU A 411 -4.33 15.29 -16.45
C LEU A 411 -3.52 15.60 -15.19
N HIS A 412 -4.22 15.90 -14.10
CA HIS A 412 -3.68 16.21 -12.79
C HIS A 412 -4.64 15.75 -11.69
N TRP A 413 -4.22 15.85 -10.44
CA TRP A 413 -4.96 15.34 -9.28
C TRP A 413 -6.39 15.90 -9.18
#